data_AF-D4E7C6-F1
#
_entry.id   AF-D4E7C6-F1
#
_cell.length_a   1.000
_cell.length_b   1.000
_cell.length_c   1.000
_cell.angle_alpha   90.00
_cell.angle_beta   90.00
_cell.angle_gamma   90.00
#
_symmetry.space_group_name_H-M   'P 1'
#
loop_
_entity.id
_entity.type
_entity.pdbx_description
1 polymer ?
#
loop_
_entity_poly.entity_id
_entity_poly.type
_entity_poly.pdbx_seq_one_letter_code
_entity_poly.pdbx_strand_id
1 'polypeptide(L)'
;MLFVIIATSIVELAPKAKHLALIPLITAFAFSAQLSSAIKSQREYEDFVFDMVSRDIISHPNVKLIGTIGQVNINERARLLMDNKPLIGYFLSPASEFLVSFQLINKGLPKTLHGYGDEQSNKNKLAYIVGKGINPFSSNKDYSLYFFDNEVIVSLGDNKN
;
A
#
# COMPACT_ATOMS: atom_id res chain seq x y z
N MET A 1 -19.83 -12.73 -7.36
CA MET A 1 -21.10 -12.90 -8.10
C MET A 1 -21.19 -14.26 -8.79
N LEU A 2 -20.21 -14.65 -9.62
CA LEU A 2 -20.26 -15.88 -10.41
C LEU A 2 -20.54 -17.16 -9.59
N PHE A 3 -19.83 -17.37 -8.48
CA PHE A 3 -20.06 -18.52 -7.59
C PHE A 3 -21.45 -18.53 -6.95
N VAL A 4 -22.01 -17.36 -6.64
CA VAL A 4 -23.37 -17.25 -6.08
C VAL A 4 -24.39 -17.59 -7.16
N ILE A 5 -24.20 -17.11 -8.39
CA ILE A 5 -25.05 -17.41 -9.54
C ILE A 5 -25.05 -18.93 -9.80
N ILE A 6 -23.87 -19.56 -9.82
CA ILE A 6 -23.74 -21.02 -9.97
C ILE A 6 -24.47 -21.76 -8.84
N ALA A 7 -24.34 -21.30 -7.60
CA ALA A 7 -25.03 -21.90 -6.45
C ALA A 7 -26.55 -21.82 -6.60
N THR A 8 -27.11 -20.65 -6.95
CA THR A 8 -28.55 -20.48 -7.20
C THR A 8 -29.04 -21.30 -8.38
N SER A 9 -28.29 -21.33 -9.48
CA SER A 9 -28.64 -22.15 -10.65
C SER A 9 -28.69 -23.65 -10.31
N ILE A 10 -27.78 -24.16 -9.47
CA ILE A 10 -27.81 -25.57 -9.02
C ILE A 10 -29.08 -25.86 -8.20
N VAL A 11 -29.46 -24.94 -7.31
CA VAL A 11 -30.66 -25.09 -6.48
C VAL A 11 -31.94 -25.07 -7.30
N GLU A 12 -32.02 -24.19 -8.31
CA GLU A 12 -33.18 -24.04 -9.18
C GLU A 12 -33.32 -25.18 -10.21
N LEU A 13 -32.22 -25.56 -10.88
CA LEU A 13 -32.23 -26.56 -11.96
C LEU A 13 -32.22 -28.01 -11.44
N ALA A 14 -31.60 -28.26 -10.29
CA ALA A 14 -31.40 -29.60 -9.75
C ALA A 14 -31.69 -29.67 -8.24
N PRO A 15 -32.95 -29.49 -7.80
CA PRO A 15 -33.31 -29.41 -6.39
C PRO A 15 -32.98 -30.68 -5.59
N LYS A 16 -32.97 -31.86 -6.24
CA LYS A 16 -32.53 -33.13 -5.62
C LYS A 16 -31.03 -33.16 -5.30
N ALA A 17 -30.23 -32.32 -5.95
CA ALA A 17 -28.78 -32.19 -5.77
C ALA A 17 -28.39 -30.87 -5.07
N LYS A 18 -29.32 -30.20 -4.37
CA LYS A 18 -29.11 -28.90 -3.70
C LYS A 18 -27.88 -28.82 -2.80
N HIS A 19 -27.41 -29.94 -2.24
CA HIS A 19 -26.21 -29.99 -1.40
C HIS A 19 -24.93 -29.64 -2.18
N LEU A 20 -24.91 -29.83 -3.51
CA LEU A 20 -23.79 -29.43 -4.37
C LEU A 20 -23.63 -27.90 -4.44
N ALA A 21 -24.69 -27.13 -4.15
CA ALA A 21 -24.62 -25.67 -4.08
C ALA A 21 -23.73 -25.16 -2.91
N LEU A 22 -23.43 -26.02 -1.93
CA LEU A 22 -22.49 -25.68 -0.86
C LEU A 22 -21.05 -25.51 -1.38
N ILE A 23 -20.65 -26.22 -2.42
CA ILE A 23 -19.30 -26.18 -2.98
C ILE A 23 -18.92 -24.75 -3.45
N PRO A 24 -19.68 -24.12 -4.37
CA PRO A 24 -19.38 -22.75 -4.79
C PRO A 24 -19.57 -21.73 -3.66
N LEU A 25 -20.51 -21.96 -2.73
CA LEU A 25 -20.74 -21.08 -1.60
C LEU A 25 -19.55 -21.04 -0.62
N ILE A 26 -19.06 -22.21 -0.19
CA ILE A 26 -17.88 -22.34 0.67
C ILE A 26 -16.66 -21.72 -0.01
N THR A 27 -16.51 -21.94 -1.31
CA THR A 27 -15.41 -21.36 -2.10
C THR A 27 -15.47 -19.84 -2.10
N ALA A 28 -16.66 -19.25 -2.28
CA ALA A 28 -16.85 -17.80 -2.24
C ALA A 28 -16.51 -17.21 -0.86
N PHE A 29 -16.96 -17.85 0.22
CA PHE A 29 -16.65 -17.41 1.58
C PHE A 29 -15.16 -17.55 1.91
N ALA A 30 -14.53 -18.67 1.56
CA ALA A 30 -13.11 -18.90 1.77
C ALA A 30 -12.25 -17.88 1.00
N PHE A 31 -12.61 -17.57 -0.25
CA PHE A 31 -11.95 -16.53 -1.02
C PHE A 31 -12.10 -15.15 -0.38
N SER A 32 -13.32 -14.79 0.04
CA SER A 32 -13.59 -13.50 0.70
C SER A 32 -12.78 -13.33 1.99
N ALA A 33 -12.69 -14.38 2.82
CA ALA A 33 -11.90 -14.36 4.05
C ALA A 33 -10.41 -14.16 3.78
N GLN A 34 -9.87 -14.86 2.77
CA GLN A 34 -8.46 -14.73 2.38
C GLN A 34 -8.16 -13.35 1.79
N LEU A 35 -9.06 -12.83 0.96
CA LEU A 35 -8.95 -11.48 0.41
C LEU A 35 -8.97 -10.42 1.51
N SER A 36 -9.92 -10.52 2.44
CA SER A 36 -10.02 -9.61 3.59
C SER A 36 -8.75 -9.66 4.44
N SER A 37 -8.22 -10.86 4.70
CA SER A 37 -6.96 -11.03 5.43
C SER A 37 -5.77 -10.40 4.70
N ALA A 38 -5.68 -10.54 3.37
CA ALA A 38 -4.61 -9.95 2.57
C ALA A 38 -4.67 -8.42 2.61
N ILE A 39 -5.85 -7.84 2.41
CA ILE A 39 -6.07 -6.39 2.49
C ILE A 39 -5.72 -5.87 3.88
N LYS A 40 -6.23 -6.51 4.93
CA LYS A 40 -5.96 -6.10 6.31
C LYS A 40 -4.46 -6.12 6.62
N SER A 41 -3.77 -7.21 6.27
CA SER A 41 -2.32 -7.33 6.47
C SER A 41 -1.52 -6.26 5.70
N GLN A 42 -1.98 -5.88 4.50
CA GLN A 42 -1.37 -4.79 3.75
C GLN A 42 -1.58 -3.43 4.44
N ARG A 43 -2.78 -3.15 4.95
CA ARG A 43 -3.08 -1.88 5.63
C ARG A 43 -2.35 -1.73 6.96
N GLU A 44 -2.26 -2.80 7.75
CA GLU A 44 -1.46 -2.81 8.99
C GLU A 44 0.02 -2.57 8.71
N TYR A 45 0.54 -3.14 7.62
CA TYR A 45 1.92 -2.93 7.19
C TYR A 45 2.18 -1.50 6.73
N GLU A 46 1.27 -0.92 5.95
CA GLU A 46 1.35 0.49 5.55
C GLU A 46 1.32 1.43 6.76
N ASP A 47 0.42 1.20 7.71
CA ASP A 47 0.33 1.99 8.94
C ASP A 47 1.64 1.95 9.73
N PHE A 48 2.24 0.77 9.84
CA PHE A 48 3.55 0.59 10.46
C PHE A 48 4.66 1.37 9.72
N VAL A 49 4.69 1.33 8.38
CA VAL A 49 5.65 2.10 7.58
C VAL A 49 5.45 3.60 7.80
N PHE A 50 4.20 4.09 7.83
CA PHE A 50 3.90 5.50 8.06
C PHE A 50 4.23 5.96 9.47
N ASP A 51 4.07 5.10 10.48
CA ASP A 51 4.52 5.39 11.85
C ASP A 51 6.05 5.55 11.91
N MET A 52 6.79 4.67 11.25
CA MET A 52 8.26 4.78 11.18
C MET A 52 8.71 6.06 10.47
N VAL A 53 8.14 6.35 9.29
CA VAL A 53 8.41 7.59 8.55
C VAL A 53 8.08 8.81 9.41
N SER A 54 6.92 8.82 10.07
CA SER A 54 6.50 9.95 10.89
C SER A 54 7.45 10.17 12.06
N ARG A 55 7.86 9.10 12.74
CA ARG A 55 8.82 9.17 13.85
C ARG A 55 10.18 9.71 13.40
N ASP A 56 10.70 9.23 12.28
CA ASP A 56 11.98 9.67 11.74
C ASP A 56 11.94 11.16 11.36
N ILE A 57 10.85 11.62 10.74
CA ILE A 57 10.68 13.02 10.36
C ILE A 57 10.51 13.93 11.60
N ILE A 58 9.68 13.53 12.58
CA ILE A 58 9.44 14.32 13.80
C ILE A 58 10.73 14.46 14.62
N SER A 59 11.63 13.48 14.56
CA SER A 59 12.93 13.58 15.23
C SER A 59 13.86 14.66 14.67
N HIS A 60 13.51 15.26 13.52
CA HIS A 60 14.28 16.33 12.88
C HIS A 60 13.60 17.70 13.06
N PRO A 61 14.15 18.58 13.90
CA PRO A 61 13.67 19.94 13.97
C PRO A 61 13.96 20.67 12.65
N ASN A 62 13.02 21.51 12.21
CA ASN A 62 13.10 22.40 11.02
C ASN A 62 12.54 21.90 9.69
N VAL A 63 11.82 20.77 9.62
CA VAL A 63 11.14 20.38 8.37
C VAL A 63 10.03 21.39 8.03
N LYS A 64 10.10 22.01 6.84
CA LYS A 64 9.13 22.98 6.30
C LYS A 64 8.19 22.37 5.27
N LEU A 65 8.63 21.37 4.54
CA LEU A 65 7.86 20.72 3.47
C LEU A 65 8.19 19.23 3.44
N ILE A 66 7.18 18.39 3.24
CA ILE A 66 7.37 16.94 3.06
C ILE A 66 6.75 16.55 1.72
N GLY A 67 7.58 16.11 0.78
CA GLY A 67 7.16 15.45 -0.45
C GLY A 67 7.21 13.94 -0.28
N THR A 68 6.34 13.25 -0.99
CA THR A 68 6.27 11.78 -1.04
C THR A 68 6.51 11.36 -2.48
N ILE A 69 7.09 10.19 -2.72
CA ILE A 69 7.14 9.55 -4.04
C ILE A 69 7.03 8.04 -3.91
N GLY A 70 6.59 7.41 -4.99
CA GLY A 70 6.54 5.95 -5.09
C GLY A 70 5.32 5.34 -4.42
N GLN A 71 5.44 4.07 -4.07
CA GLN A 71 4.35 3.27 -3.53
C GLN A 71 4.91 2.32 -2.47
N VAL A 72 4.14 2.07 -1.42
CA VAL A 72 4.54 1.13 -0.36
C VAL A 72 4.69 -0.27 -0.95
N ASN A 73 5.72 -1.01 -0.51
CA ASN A 73 5.91 -2.41 -0.88
C ASN A 73 4.69 -3.27 -0.52
N ILE A 74 4.50 -4.37 -1.25
CA ILE A 74 3.52 -5.39 -0.86
C ILE A 74 4.05 -6.12 0.38
N ASN A 75 3.20 -6.24 1.40
CA ASN A 75 3.52 -6.99 2.59
C ASN A 75 3.79 -8.47 2.25
N GLU A 76 4.82 -9.06 2.86
CA GLU A 76 5.21 -10.47 2.64
C GLU A 76 4.06 -11.47 2.82
N ARG A 77 3.20 -11.30 3.82
CA ARG A 77 2.05 -12.19 4.05
C ARG A 77 0.99 -12.02 2.97
N ALA A 78 0.72 -10.77 2.57
CA ALA A 78 -0.18 -10.47 1.47
C ALA A 78 0.38 -11.03 0.14
N ARG A 79 1.71 -10.96 -0.07
CA ARG A 79 2.39 -11.53 -1.24
C ARG A 79 2.23 -13.05 -1.29
N LEU A 80 2.44 -13.76 -0.19
CA LEU A 80 2.21 -15.21 -0.14
C LEU A 80 0.77 -15.60 -0.52
N LEU A 81 -0.23 -14.81 -0.10
CA LEU A 81 -1.63 -15.05 -0.48
C LEU A 81 -1.89 -14.75 -1.96
N MET A 82 -1.27 -13.70 -2.48
CA MET A 82 -1.35 -13.31 -3.90
C MET A 82 -0.69 -14.36 -4.81
N ASP A 83 0.50 -14.85 -4.45
CA ASP A 83 1.25 -15.84 -5.23
C ASP A 83 0.46 -17.16 -5.33
N ASN A 84 -0.20 -17.55 -4.24
CA ASN A 84 -1.07 -18.73 -4.22
C ASN A 84 -2.42 -18.50 -4.92
N LYS A 85 -2.92 -17.26 -4.93
CA LYS A 85 -4.21 -16.89 -5.53
C LYS A 85 -4.11 -15.54 -6.25
N PRO A 86 -3.71 -15.54 -7.54
CA PRO A 86 -3.45 -14.31 -8.29
C PRO A 86 -4.62 -13.33 -8.33
N LEU A 87 -5.87 -13.84 -8.25
CA LEU A 87 -7.08 -13.01 -8.20
C LEU A 87 -7.10 -12.03 -7.02
N ILE A 88 -6.44 -12.36 -5.91
CA ILE A 88 -6.32 -11.45 -4.75
C ILE A 88 -5.50 -10.21 -5.13
N GLY A 89 -4.48 -10.36 -5.98
CA GLY A 89 -3.61 -9.26 -6.41
C GLY A 89 -4.35 -8.11 -7.06
N TYR A 90 -5.43 -8.38 -7.81
CA TYR A 90 -6.24 -7.31 -8.43
C TYR A 90 -6.96 -6.41 -7.42
N PHE A 91 -7.16 -6.87 -6.19
CA PHE A 91 -7.81 -6.11 -5.13
C PHE A 91 -6.80 -5.50 -4.15
N LEU A 92 -5.56 -5.95 -4.19
CA LEU A 92 -4.50 -5.44 -3.33
C LEU A 92 -3.88 -4.22 -3.99
N SER A 93 -4.27 -3.03 -3.54
CA SER A 93 -3.71 -1.76 -3.99
C SER A 93 -2.90 -1.12 -2.87
N PRO A 94 -1.57 -1.26 -2.89
CA PRO A 94 -0.71 -0.62 -1.90
C PRO A 94 -0.85 0.90 -1.94
N ALA A 95 -0.64 1.58 -0.82
CA ALA A 95 -0.76 3.03 -0.73
C ALA A 95 0.23 3.75 -1.65
N SER A 96 -0.32 4.51 -2.61
CA SER A 96 0.41 5.43 -3.48
C SER A 96 0.66 6.76 -2.79
N GLU A 97 1.52 7.59 -3.39
CA GLU A 97 1.89 8.94 -2.94
C GLU A 97 0.72 9.74 -2.32
N PHE A 98 -0.41 9.82 -3.02
CA PHE A 98 -1.60 10.51 -2.55
C PHE A 98 -2.11 9.98 -1.20
N LEU A 99 -2.36 8.67 -1.10
CA LEU A 99 -2.87 8.07 0.14
C LEU A 99 -1.86 8.21 1.28
N VAL A 100 -0.57 8.07 0.97
CA VAL A 100 0.51 8.24 1.93
C VAL A 100 0.48 9.66 2.49
N SER A 101 0.39 10.67 1.63
CA SER A 101 0.34 12.07 2.04
C SER A 101 -0.79 12.34 3.04
N PHE A 102 -2.00 11.81 2.78
CA PHE A 102 -3.11 11.93 3.70
C PHE A 102 -2.84 11.22 5.04
N GLN A 103 -2.25 10.03 5.01
CA GLN A 103 -1.92 9.30 6.24
C GLN A 103 -0.85 10.03 7.06
N LEU A 104 0.20 10.56 6.43
CA LEU A 104 1.24 11.33 7.12
C LEU A 104 0.69 12.61 7.75
N ILE A 105 -0.23 13.32 7.08
CA ILE A 105 -0.95 14.47 7.66
C ILE A 105 -1.68 14.03 8.94
N ASN A 106 -2.41 12.91 8.90
CA ASN A 106 -3.13 12.38 10.05
C ASN A 106 -2.20 11.90 11.19
N LYS A 107 -0.97 11.51 10.88
CA LYS A 107 0.07 11.13 11.85
C LYS A 107 0.81 12.34 12.46
N GLY A 108 0.37 13.56 12.18
CA GLY A 108 0.92 14.78 12.78
C GLY A 108 1.98 15.49 11.91
N LEU A 109 2.03 15.20 10.61
CA LEU A 109 2.89 15.87 9.64
C LEU A 109 2.08 16.80 8.70
N PRO A 110 1.53 17.93 9.19
CA PRO A 110 0.65 18.80 8.40
C PRO A 110 1.36 19.53 7.25
N LYS A 111 2.70 19.50 7.22
CA LYS A 111 3.52 20.13 6.16
C LYS A 111 3.74 19.22 4.94
N THR A 112 2.99 18.13 4.87
CA THR A 112 3.06 17.16 3.76
C THR A 112 2.26 17.66 2.57
N LEU A 113 2.86 17.63 1.39
CA LEU A 113 2.20 17.92 0.12
C LEU A 113 1.09 16.90 -0.13
N HIS A 114 -0.01 17.32 -0.76
CA HIS A 114 -1.20 16.47 -0.95
C HIS A 114 -0.98 15.31 -1.94
N GLY A 115 0.19 15.24 -2.59
CA GLY A 115 0.59 14.17 -3.51
C GLY A 115 -0.10 14.22 -4.88
N TYR A 116 -1.28 14.84 -4.99
CA TYR A 116 -1.97 15.01 -6.27
C TYR A 116 -1.37 16.18 -7.06
N GLY A 117 -0.70 15.88 -8.17
CA GLY A 117 -0.08 16.88 -9.06
C GLY A 117 1.36 17.26 -8.69
N ASP A 118 1.86 16.82 -7.53
CA ASP A 118 3.21 17.11 -7.05
C ASP A 118 4.22 16.00 -7.38
N GLU A 119 3.75 14.82 -7.81
CA GLU A 119 4.58 13.62 -8.02
C GLU A 119 5.78 13.86 -8.92
N GLN A 120 5.57 14.48 -10.10
CA GLN A 120 6.67 14.74 -11.03
C GLN A 120 7.67 15.77 -10.47
N SER A 121 7.17 16.75 -9.73
CA SER A 121 8.00 17.75 -9.05
C SER A 121 8.86 17.09 -7.97
N ASN A 122 8.27 16.21 -7.16
CA ASN A 122 8.96 15.46 -6.12
C ASN A 122 10.00 14.48 -6.70
N LYS A 123 9.69 13.81 -7.82
CA LYS A 123 10.66 12.96 -8.55
C LYS A 123 11.84 13.77 -9.08
N ASN A 124 11.58 14.93 -9.71
CA ASN A 124 12.63 15.81 -10.22
C ASN A 124 13.52 16.33 -9.07
N LYS A 125 12.92 16.69 -7.94
CA LYS A 125 13.65 17.08 -6.73
C LYS A 125 14.52 15.95 -6.20
N LEU A 126 14.00 14.72 -6.10
CA LEU A 126 14.80 13.58 -5.67
C LEU A 126 15.99 13.34 -6.61
N ALA A 127 15.77 13.36 -7.93
CA ALA A 127 16.83 13.18 -8.91
C ALA A 127 17.93 14.25 -8.76
N TYR A 128 17.55 15.49 -8.46
CA TYR A 128 18.51 16.56 -8.17
C TYR A 128 19.30 16.33 -6.88
N ILE A 129 18.63 15.89 -5.80
CA ILE A 129 19.28 15.59 -4.50
C ILE A 129 20.29 14.46 -4.66
N VAL A 130 19.88 13.37 -5.32
CA VAL A 130 20.76 12.22 -5.61
C VAL A 130 21.89 12.61 -6.56
N GLY A 131 21.60 13.43 -7.59
CA GLY A 131 22.60 13.95 -8.52
C GLY A 131 23.66 14.84 -7.87
N LYS A 132 23.35 15.44 -6.71
CA LYS A 132 24.31 16.14 -5.86
C LYS A 132 25.13 15.23 -4.94
N GLY A 133 24.90 13.93 -4.97
CA GLY A 133 25.58 12.95 -4.11
C GLY A 133 25.10 12.97 -2.66
N ILE A 134 23.90 13.49 -2.39
CA ILE A 134 23.33 13.53 -1.04
C ILE A 134 22.72 12.17 -0.73
N ASN A 135 23.25 11.51 0.29
CA ASN A 135 22.74 10.23 0.76
C ASN A 135 21.43 10.39 1.55
N PRO A 136 20.56 9.37 1.54
CA PRO A 136 19.38 9.36 2.39
C PRO A 136 19.80 9.45 3.86
N PHE A 137 19.08 10.26 4.63
CA PHE A 137 19.27 10.40 6.06
C PHE A 137 18.87 9.12 6.81
N SER A 138 17.73 8.54 6.45
CA SER A 138 17.24 7.27 6.96
C SER A 138 16.88 6.42 5.75
N SER A 139 17.31 5.16 5.73
CA SER A 139 17.02 4.25 4.65
C SER A 139 16.87 2.84 5.22
N ASN A 140 15.81 2.18 4.80
CA ASN A 140 15.56 0.78 5.06
C ASN A 140 14.91 0.14 3.82
N LYS A 141 14.53 -1.12 3.95
CA LYS A 141 13.89 -1.89 2.87
C LYS A 141 12.52 -1.35 2.41
N ASP A 142 11.88 -0.49 3.20
CA ASP A 142 10.49 -0.06 3.01
C ASP A 142 10.40 1.41 2.57
N TYR A 143 11.35 2.25 2.97
CA TYR A 143 11.45 3.65 2.56
C TYR A 143 12.87 4.22 2.67
N SER A 144 13.07 5.37 2.04
CA SER A 144 14.26 6.22 2.21
C SER A 144 13.86 7.69 2.33
N LEU A 145 14.48 8.40 3.27
CA LEU A 145 14.23 9.81 3.55
C LEU A 145 15.41 10.66 3.09
N TYR A 146 15.15 11.65 2.24
CA TYR A 146 16.15 12.58 1.74
C TYR A 146 15.87 13.97 2.29
N PHE A 147 16.85 14.58 2.95
CA PHE A 147 16.73 15.93 3.51
C PHE A 147 17.52 16.93 2.65
N PHE A 148 16.88 18.01 2.25
CA PHE A 148 17.52 19.08 1.48
C PHE A 148 16.86 20.43 1.78
N ASP A 149 17.64 21.44 2.22
CA ASP A 149 17.19 22.81 2.46
C ASP A 149 15.89 22.97 3.30
N ASN A 150 15.72 22.12 4.33
CA ASN A 150 14.52 22.03 5.19
C ASN A 150 13.30 21.35 4.56
N GLU A 151 13.45 20.72 3.41
CA GLU A 151 12.45 19.84 2.81
C GLU A 151 12.87 18.38 3.00
N VAL A 152 11.87 17.51 3.13
CA VAL A 152 12.06 16.05 3.18
C VAL A 152 11.35 15.43 1.99
N ILE A 153 12.05 14.59 1.23
CA ILE A 153 11.44 13.72 0.23
C ILE A 153 11.42 12.28 0.79
N VAL A 154 10.21 11.75 0.96
CA VAL A 154 9.96 10.37 1.36
C VAL A 154 9.85 9.51 0.09
N SER A 155 10.87 8.69 -0.17
CA SER A 155 10.84 7.68 -1.21
C SER A 155 10.32 6.37 -0.65
N LEU A 156 9.14 5.93 -1.09
CA LEU A 156 8.52 4.70 -0.64
C LEU A 156 8.84 3.52 -1.55
N GLY A 157 8.92 2.35 -0.94
CA GLY A 157 9.21 1.11 -1.63
C GLY A 157 10.70 0.92 -1.89
N ASP A 158 11.06 -0.29 -2.28
CA ASP A 158 12.43 -0.57 -2.70
C ASP A 158 12.63 0.09 -4.07
N ASN A 159 13.51 1.10 -4.14
CA ASN A 159 13.80 1.85 -5.35
C ASN A 159 14.68 1.02 -6.30
N LYS A 160 14.27 -0.22 -6.56
CA LYS A 160 14.82 -1.07 -7.61
C LYS A 160 14.14 -0.67 -8.91
N ASN A 161 14.73 0.34 -9.55
CA ASN A 161 14.70 0.42 -11.01
C ASN A 161 15.09 -0.93 -11.61
#